data_AF-A0A975N769-F1
#
_entry.id   AF-A0A975N769-F1
#
_cell.length_a   1.000
_cell.length_b   1.000
_cell.length_c   1.000
_cell.angle_alpha   90.00
_cell.angle_beta   90.00
_cell.angle_gamma   90.00
#
_symmetry.space_group_name_H-M   'P 1'
#
loop_
_entity.id
_entity.type
_entity.pdbx_description
1 polymer ?
#
loop_
_entity_poly.entity_id
_entity_poly.type
_entity_poly.pdbx_seq_one_letter_code
_entity_poly.pdbx_strand_id
1 'polypeptide(L)'
;MDDLELLSRLRPEAGEPDPVVLAKHRIALLNRAAEPGARPLARRWSVPRMAIGATVTAGITTAGLVIGLSSGPDASAPSAPGAVAGSTSPVAPSATSAVALLANAANAAATTPAGKGDWAYTSSVSVYNDAGIRTVRRQFWEKVDGTDGLIREDRDGKVEEIRTGDNSDMFPPSLHHPTYRYLAGLPTDPAALRTAIYAQAQDEVAGMGPNGQQLYTVDQWAFQIIGGLVQSAAPPALKAALYRVAATVPDVEYVDDTTDAAGRHGIGVAHSVNNGGDRTVLIFDRTTYRVMGTAGEVHDGRTDSEAVLATGLVEEAGQTP
;
A
#
# COMPACT_ATOMS: atom_id res chain seq x y z
N MET A 1 5.48 57.89 -8.92
CA MET A 1 4.36 56.92 -8.99
C MET A 1 5.01 55.60 -8.65
N ASP A 2 4.61 54.98 -7.53
CA ASP A 2 5.30 53.83 -6.95
C ASP A 2 4.82 52.54 -7.63
N ASP A 3 5.74 51.84 -8.32
CA ASP A 3 5.44 50.63 -9.07
C ASP A 3 4.91 49.50 -8.15
N LEU A 4 5.22 49.55 -6.85
CA LEU A 4 4.68 48.62 -5.85
C LEU A 4 3.19 48.88 -5.54
N GLU A 5 2.75 50.14 -5.52
CA GLU A 5 1.33 50.46 -5.36
C GLU A 5 0.51 50.00 -6.58
N LEU A 6 1.08 50.10 -7.78
CA LEU A 6 0.41 49.73 -9.02
C LEU A 6 0.20 48.20 -9.12
N LEU A 7 1.16 47.41 -8.61
CA LEU A 7 1.04 45.96 -8.49
C LEU A 7 0.01 45.53 -7.44
N SER A 8 -0.12 46.28 -6.34
CA SER A 8 -1.10 45.98 -5.29
C SER A 8 -2.56 46.15 -5.74
N ARG A 9 -2.83 47.06 -6.69
CA ARG A 9 -4.19 47.33 -7.21
C ARG A 9 -4.65 46.37 -8.31
N LEU A 10 -3.74 45.61 -8.92
CA LEU A 10 -4.03 44.71 -10.05
C LEU A 10 -4.23 43.25 -9.65
N ARG A 11 -4.02 42.89 -8.38
CA ARG A 11 -4.35 41.56 -7.87
C ARG A 11 -5.70 41.62 -7.15
N PRO A 12 -6.78 40.98 -7.65
CA PRO A 12 -7.83 40.53 -6.74
C PRO A 12 -7.16 39.63 -5.69
N GLU A 13 -7.60 39.72 -4.43
CA GLU A 13 -7.11 38.88 -3.33
C GLU A 13 -7.15 37.40 -3.78
N ALA A 14 -6.00 36.89 -4.19
CA ALA A 14 -5.84 35.47 -4.44
C ALA A 14 -5.95 34.82 -3.08
N GLY A 15 -6.95 33.94 -2.89
CA GLY A 15 -7.08 33.15 -1.68
C GLY A 15 -5.76 32.47 -1.35
N GLU A 16 -5.53 32.27 -0.05
CA GLU A 16 -4.31 31.62 0.42
C GLU A 16 -4.15 30.28 -0.33
N PRO A 17 -3.01 30.04 -1.01
CA PRO A 17 -2.86 28.86 -1.85
C PRO A 17 -2.98 27.60 -0.99
N ASP A 18 -3.59 26.56 -1.56
CA ASP A 18 -3.74 25.26 -0.89
C ASP A 18 -2.37 24.81 -0.31
N PRO A 19 -2.27 24.54 1.00
CA PRO A 19 -1.02 24.15 1.64
C PRO A 19 -0.40 22.90 1.00
N VAL A 20 -1.20 21.98 0.45
CA VAL A 20 -0.72 20.78 -0.27
C VAL A 20 -0.02 21.19 -1.58
N VAL A 21 -0.58 22.16 -2.29
CA VAL A 21 0.01 22.71 -3.53
C VAL A 21 1.30 23.46 -3.21
N LEU A 22 1.34 24.25 -2.12
CA LEU A 22 2.55 24.93 -1.67
C LEU A 22 3.66 23.97 -1.27
N ALA A 23 3.32 22.90 -0.54
CA ALA A 23 4.26 21.86 -0.14
C ALA A 23 4.87 21.16 -1.36
N LYS A 24 4.04 20.75 -2.33
CA LYS A 24 4.48 20.16 -3.60
C LYS A 24 5.44 21.08 -4.37
N HIS A 25 5.10 22.36 -4.48
CA HIS A 25 5.98 23.34 -5.15
C HIS A 25 7.27 23.61 -4.38
N ARG A 26 7.24 23.61 -3.05
CA ARG A 26 8.43 23.75 -2.20
C ARG A 26 9.39 22.59 -2.42
N ILE A 27 8.90 21.35 -2.48
CA ILE A 27 9.74 20.18 -2.77
C ILE A 27 10.35 20.28 -4.18
N ALA A 28 9.55 20.61 -5.19
CA ALA A 28 10.05 20.79 -6.55
C ALA A 28 11.15 21.86 -6.63
N LEU A 29 11.02 22.94 -5.85
CA LEU A 29 12.03 23.98 -5.72
C LEU A 29 13.29 23.48 -5.01
N LEU A 30 13.16 22.75 -3.89
CA LEU A 30 14.29 22.20 -3.14
C LEU A 30 15.07 21.17 -3.97
N ASN A 31 14.39 20.27 -4.68
CA ASN A 31 15.02 19.31 -5.58
C ASN A 31 15.77 20.02 -6.71
N ARG A 32 15.20 21.09 -7.27
CA ARG A 32 15.86 21.91 -8.30
C ARG A 32 17.03 22.73 -7.76
N ALA A 33 16.97 23.18 -6.51
CA ALA A 33 18.04 23.92 -5.85
C ALA A 33 19.21 23.01 -5.44
N ALA A 34 18.93 21.74 -5.15
CA ALA A 34 19.93 20.71 -4.85
C ALA A 34 20.70 20.22 -6.09
N GLU A 35 20.22 20.52 -7.31
CA GLU A 35 20.93 20.27 -8.57
C GLU A 35 21.53 21.57 -9.16
N PRO A 36 22.70 22.05 -8.69
CA PRO A 36 23.36 23.19 -9.30
C PRO A 36 24.02 22.78 -10.63
N GLY A 37 23.27 22.86 -11.73
CA GLY A 37 23.83 23.11 -13.06
C GLY A 37 23.89 21.94 -14.06
N ALA A 38 22.74 21.37 -14.45
CA ALA A 38 22.66 20.70 -15.75
C ALA A 38 22.25 21.72 -16.84
N ARG A 39 23.23 22.41 -17.44
CA ARG A 39 23.01 23.10 -18.72
C ARG A 39 22.71 22.05 -19.79
N PRO A 40 21.70 22.25 -20.68
CA PRO A 40 21.45 21.30 -21.76
C PRO A 40 22.60 21.40 -22.76
N LEU A 41 23.52 20.44 -22.74
CA LEU A 41 24.52 20.29 -23.79
C LEU A 41 23.78 19.86 -25.06
N ALA A 42 23.89 20.71 -26.08
CA ALA A 42 23.28 20.54 -27.38
C ALA A 42 23.61 19.17 -27.99
N ARG A 43 22.54 18.49 -28.38
CA ARG A 43 22.48 17.27 -29.18
C ARG A 43 23.32 17.41 -30.46
N ARG A 44 24.36 16.58 -30.62
CA ARG A 44 24.94 16.25 -31.93
C ARG A 44 24.78 14.75 -32.18
N TRP A 45 24.02 14.43 -33.23
CA TRP A 45 23.81 13.10 -33.76
C TRP A 45 25.11 12.48 -34.30
N SER A 46 25.26 11.17 -34.04
CA SER A 46 25.73 10.18 -35.02
C SER A 46 25.10 8.82 -34.67
N VAL A 47 24.21 8.35 -35.53
CA VAL A 47 23.75 6.94 -35.61
C VAL A 47 24.53 6.24 -36.73
N PRO A 48 24.72 4.92 -36.64
CA PRO A 48 24.00 4.02 -37.55
C PRO A 48 23.42 2.81 -36.80
N ARG A 49 22.10 2.58 -36.85
CA ARG A 49 21.35 1.76 -37.83
C ARG A 49 21.61 0.25 -37.72
N MET A 50 20.62 -0.50 -37.23
CA MET A 50 19.71 -1.38 -38.03
C MET A 50 18.44 -1.63 -37.16
N ALA A 51 17.23 -1.18 -37.52
CA ALA A 51 16.33 -1.62 -38.61
C ALA A 51 15.63 -2.96 -38.28
N ILE A 52 14.33 -3.21 -38.44
CA ILE A 52 13.14 -2.52 -38.99
C ILE A 52 11.90 -3.30 -38.49
N GLY A 53 10.74 -2.63 -38.35
CA GLY A 53 9.45 -3.34 -38.31
C GLY A 53 8.24 -2.47 -37.94
N ALA A 54 7.99 -1.40 -38.71
CA ALA A 54 6.93 -0.42 -38.49
C ALA A 54 5.54 -0.87 -38.94
N THR A 55 4.49 -0.36 -38.29
CA THR A 55 3.40 0.34 -38.98
C THR A 55 2.67 1.28 -38.02
N VAL A 56 2.54 2.54 -38.45
CA VAL A 56 1.87 3.64 -37.77
C VAL A 56 0.47 3.78 -38.36
N THR A 57 -0.53 3.97 -37.50
CA THR A 57 -1.69 4.79 -37.84
C THR A 57 -2.03 5.67 -36.65
N ALA A 58 -1.94 6.97 -36.87
CA ALA A 58 -2.37 8.02 -35.97
C ALA A 58 -3.90 8.00 -35.78
N GLY A 59 -4.36 8.34 -34.58
CA GLY A 59 -5.77 8.53 -34.29
C GLY A 59 -5.98 9.18 -32.93
N ILE A 60 -6.15 10.50 -32.93
CA ILE A 60 -6.75 11.24 -31.81
C ILE A 60 -8.17 10.70 -31.62
N THR A 61 -8.47 10.09 -30.47
CA THR A 61 -9.85 9.95 -29.98
C THR A 61 -9.90 9.97 -28.46
N THR A 62 -10.62 10.96 -27.94
CA THR A 62 -11.25 10.94 -26.62
C THR A 62 -12.33 9.85 -26.60
N ALA A 63 -12.30 8.92 -25.65
CA ALA A 63 -13.47 8.13 -25.30
C ALA A 63 -13.33 7.54 -23.89
N GLY A 64 -14.22 7.93 -22.99
CA GLY A 64 -14.54 7.15 -21.80
C GLY A 64 -15.18 5.84 -22.24
N LEU A 65 -14.79 4.74 -21.60
CA LEU A 65 -15.32 3.43 -21.92
C LEU A 65 -16.07 2.87 -20.71
N VAL A 66 -17.39 3.02 -20.77
CA VAL A 66 -18.36 2.18 -20.06
C VAL A 66 -18.56 0.94 -20.93
N ILE A 67 -18.25 -0.25 -20.42
CA ILE A 67 -18.66 -1.51 -21.06
C ILE A 67 -19.79 -2.11 -20.24
N GLY A 68 -21.00 -1.98 -20.79
CA GLY A 68 -22.15 -2.78 -20.41
C GLY A 68 -22.02 -4.21 -20.94
N LEU A 69 -22.40 -5.18 -20.11
CA LEU A 69 -22.54 -6.57 -20.53
C LEU A 69 -23.94 -6.78 -21.10
N SER A 70 -23.95 -7.28 -22.33
CA SER A 70 -25.12 -7.65 -23.13
C SER A 70 -25.84 -8.86 -22.54
N SER A 71 -27.16 -8.74 -22.51
CA SER A 71 -28.10 -9.80 -22.16
C SER A 71 -28.40 -10.72 -23.35
N GLY A 72 -28.65 -11.99 -23.05
CA GLY A 72 -29.44 -12.88 -23.88
C GLY A 72 -29.29 -14.36 -23.48
N PRO A 73 -30.29 -15.22 -23.75
CA PRO A 73 -31.73 -15.00 -23.64
C PRO A 73 -32.40 -16.02 -22.69
N ASP A 74 -33.67 -15.76 -22.41
CA ASP A 74 -34.59 -16.53 -21.57
C ASP A 74 -34.56 -18.06 -21.76
N ALA A 75 -34.52 -18.77 -20.63
CA ALA A 75 -35.05 -20.12 -20.51
C ALA A 75 -35.80 -20.25 -19.18
N SER A 76 -37.11 -20.44 -19.33
CA SER A 76 -38.14 -20.48 -18.30
C SER A 76 -37.90 -21.50 -17.19
N ALA A 77 -38.33 -21.12 -15.99
CA ALA A 77 -38.46 -21.95 -14.79
C ALA A 77 -39.36 -23.19 -14.99
N PRO A 78 -39.28 -24.14 -14.04
CA PRO A 78 -40.47 -24.34 -13.21
C PRO A 78 -40.17 -24.35 -11.71
N SER A 79 -41.12 -23.77 -10.98
CA SER A 79 -41.17 -23.64 -9.52
C SER A 79 -41.36 -24.99 -8.80
N ALA A 80 -40.72 -25.15 -7.66
CA ALA A 80 -41.20 -25.97 -6.54
C ALA A 80 -40.76 -25.37 -5.19
N PRO A 81 -41.53 -25.57 -4.10
CA PRO A 81 -41.55 -24.66 -2.96
C PRO A 81 -40.87 -25.20 -1.69
N GLY A 82 -40.34 -24.26 -0.89
CA GLY A 82 -40.24 -24.36 0.56
C GLY A 82 -38.91 -24.87 1.14
N ALA A 83 -38.18 -23.98 1.83
CA ALA A 83 -37.62 -24.25 3.17
C ALA A 83 -36.93 -22.99 3.74
N VAL A 84 -37.56 -22.46 4.79
CA VAL A 84 -36.99 -21.86 5.99
C VAL A 84 -35.46 -21.75 6.13
N ALA A 85 -34.99 -20.52 6.35
CA ALA A 85 -34.19 -20.10 7.51
C ALA A 85 -33.48 -18.79 7.14
N GLY A 86 -34.00 -17.68 7.66
CA GLY A 86 -33.32 -16.39 7.59
C GLY A 86 -32.04 -16.45 8.42
N SER A 87 -30.93 -16.76 7.79
CA SER A 87 -29.60 -16.47 8.32
C SER A 87 -29.39 -14.97 8.19
N THR A 88 -29.88 -14.19 9.15
CA THR A 88 -29.42 -12.81 9.32
C THR A 88 -27.97 -12.88 9.78
N SER A 89 -27.03 -12.90 8.84
CA SER A 89 -25.66 -12.51 9.14
C SER A 89 -25.71 -11.16 9.85
N PRO A 90 -24.99 -10.97 10.97
CA PRO A 90 -24.93 -9.66 11.60
C PRO A 90 -24.33 -8.70 10.56
N VAL A 91 -25.12 -7.74 10.10
CA VAL A 91 -24.59 -6.61 9.34
C VAL A 91 -23.67 -5.89 10.30
N ALA A 92 -22.36 -6.03 10.07
CA ALA A 92 -21.37 -5.33 10.86
C ALA A 92 -21.61 -3.82 10.72
N PRO A 93 -21.48 -3.02 11.81
CA PRO A 93 -21.72 -1.60 11.75
C PRO A 93 -20.80 -0.95 10.70
N SER A 94 -21.38 -0.26 9.72
CA SER A 94 -20.62 0.53 8.75
C SER A 94 -19.72 1.49 9.53
N ALA A 95 -18.41 1.26 9.49
CA ALA A 95 -17.46 2.11 10.20
C ALA A 95 -17.49 3.49 9.56
N THR A 96 -18.00 4.50 10.28
CA THR A 96 -18.10 5.89 9.76
C THR A 96 -16.83 6.71 10.07
N SER A 97 -15.80 6.09 10.67
CA SER A 97 -14.52 6.74 10.98
C SER A 97 -13.35 5.76 10.89
N ALA A 98 -12.14 6.30 10.68
CA ALA A 98 -10.91 5.51 10.60
C ALA A 98 -10.66 4.72 11.90
N VAL A 99 -10.85 5.38 13.05
CA VAL A 99 -10.69 4.75 14.38
C VAL A 99 -11.69 3.61 14.58
N ALA A 100 -12.95 3.77 14.15
CA ALA A 100 -13.95 2.70 14.23
C ALA A 100 -13.61 1.52 13.32
N LEU A 101 -13.11 1.78 12.11
CA LEU A 101 -12.67 0.75 11.17
C LEU A 101 -11.50 -0.06 11.77
N LEU A 102 -10.50 0.61 12.33
CA LEU A 102 -9.36 -0.05 12.96
C LEU A 102 -9.76 -0.83 14.22
N ALA A 103 -10.72 -0.33 15.00
CA ALA A 103 -11.28 -1.07 16.13
C ALA A 103 -12.00 -2.35 15.70
N ASN A 104 -12.79 -2.29 14.61
CA ASN A 104 -13.44 -3.46 14.04
C ASN A 104 -12.42 -4.48 13.49
N ALA A 105 -11.40 -4.01 12.78
CA ALA A 105 -10.30 -4.85 12.29
C ALA A 105 -9.53 -5.51 13.46
N ALA A 106 -9.30 -4.78 14.55
CA ALA A 106 -8.68 -5.32 15.76
C ALA A 106 -9.51 -6.44 16.39
N ASN A 107 -10.83 -6.26 16.48
CA ASN A 107 -11.74 -7.27 17.01
C ASN A 107 -11.80 -8.52 16.10
N ALA A 108 -11.92 -8.32 14.78
CA ALA A 108 -11.91 -9.40 13.80
C ALA A 108 -10.62 -10.22 13.90
N ALA A 109 -9.45 -9.55 13.95
CA ALA A 109 -8.16 -10.18 14.12
C ALA A 109 -8.06 -10.96 15.44
N ALA A 110 -8.53 -10.39 16.56
CA ALA A 110 -8.49 -11.05 17.87
C ALA A 110 -9.32 -12.36 17.92
N THR A 111 -10.37 -12.46 17.11
CA THR A 111 -11.21 -13.66 17.00
C THR A 111 -10.76 -14.65 15.94
N THR A 112 -9.75 -14.30 15.13
CA THR A 112 -9.23 -15.19 14.09
C THR A 112 -8.40 -16.30 14.72
N PRO A 113 -8.71 -17.58 14.47
CA PRO A 113 -7.89 -18.69 14.96
C PRO A 113 -6.45 -18.58 14.45
N ALA A 114 -5.48 -18.92 15.31
CA ALA A 114 -4.10 -19.05 14.86
C ALA A 114 -3.99 -20.19 13.83
N GLY A 115 -3.27 -19.92 12.73
CA GLY A 115 -2.91 -20.95 11.76
C GLY A 115 -1.98 -22.00 12.37
N LYS A 116 -1.76 -23.09 11.62
CA LYS A 116 -0.78 -24.13 11.95
C LYS A 116 0.10 -24.40 10.73
N GLY A 117 1.34 -24.77 10.97
CA GLY A 117 2.31 -25.07 9.93
C GLY A 117 3.69 -24.52 10.28
N ASP A 118 4.70 -25.09 9.65
CA ASP A 118 6.10 -24.75 9.87
C ASP A 118 6.60 -23.62 8.97
N TRP A 119 5.75 -23.12 8.06
CA TRP A 119 6.05 -22.04 7.13
C TRP A 119 5.00 -20.95 7.16
N ALA A 120 5.44 -19.70 7.31
CA ALA A 120 4.64 -18.52 7.06
C ALA A 120 4.56 -18.25 5.56
N TYR A 121 3.33 -18.13 5.05
CA TYR A 121 3.04 -17.88 3.65
C TYR A 121 2.35 -16.53 3.47
N THR A 122 2.79 -15.77 2.47
CA THR A 122 2.06 -14.59 1.97
C THR A 122 2.12 -14.58 0.45
N SER A 123 0.99 -14.32 -0.20
CA SER A 123 0.90 -14.05 -1.63
C SER A 123 0.22 -12.73 -1.88
N SER A 124 0.81 -11.94 -2.76
CA SER A 124 0.27 -10.66 -3.18
C SER A 124 0.48 -10.42 -4.67
N VAL A 125 -0.29 -9.47 -5.21
CA VAL A 125 -0.04 -8.84 -6.49
C VAL A 125 0.11 -7.34 -6.26
N SER A 126 1.12 -6.75 -6.88
CA SER A 126 1.41 -5.33 -6.81
C SER A 126 1.40 -4.72 -8.21
N VAL A 127 0.77 -3.56 -8.35
CA VAL A 127 0.79 -2.76 -9.57
C VAL A 127 1.53 -1.47 -9.26
N TYR A 128 2.59 -1.21 -10.02
CA TYR A 128 3.39 0.02 -9.89
C TYR A 128 3.22 0.87 -11.14
N ASN A 129 3.14 2.17 -10.94
CA ASN A 129 3.15 3.19 -11.98
C ASN A 129 4.20 4.23 -11.63
N ASP A 130 5.43 3.98 -12.07
CA ASP A 130 6.58 4.85 -11.83
C ASP A 130 7.30 5.26 -13.13
N ALA A 131 7.66 4.27 -13.95
CA ALA A 131 8.32 4.40 -15.24
C ALA A 131 7.55 3.60 -16.32
N GLY A 132 6.23 3.51 -16.13
CA GLY A 132 5.32 2.61 -16.84
C GLY A 132 4.56 1.72 -15.86
N ILE A 133 3.49 1.09 -16.35
CA ILE A 133 2.70 0.14 -15.55
C ILE A 133 3.41 -1.21 -15.58
N ARG A 134 3.76 -1.74 -14.39
CA ARG A 134 4.27 -3.10 -14.22
C ARG A 134 3.48 -3.84 -13.16
N THR A 135 3.27 -5.13 -13.39
CA THR A 135 2.59 -6.00 -12.43
C THR A 135 3.55 -7.04 -11.89
N VAL A 136 3.65 -7.12 -10.56
CA VAL A 136 4.48 -8.10 -9.87
C VAL A 136 3.60 -8.96 -9.00
N ARG A 137 3.60 -10.27 -9.24
CA ARG A 137 2.97 -11.23 -8.33
C ARG A 137 4.06 -11.89 -7.51
N ARG A 138 3.95 -11.79 -6.19
CA ARG A 138 4.91 -12.38 -5.26
C ARG A 138 4.23 -13.42 -4.40
N GLN A 139 4.94 -14.52 -4.19
CA GLN A 139 4.64 -15.53 -3.18
C GLN A 139 5.90 -15.68 -2.32
N PHE A 140 5.71 -15.62 -1.03
CA PHE A 140 6.78 -15.72 -0.04
C PHE A 140 6.43 -16.82 0.94
N TRP A 141 7.35 -17.77 1.10
CA TRP A 141 7.34 -18.74 2.19
C TRP A 141 8.57 -18.48 3.04
N GLU A 142 8.37 -18.39 4.34
CA GLU A 142 9.44 -18.29 5.31
C GLU A 142 9.23 -19.34 6.37
N LYS A 143 10.28 -20.10 6.68
CA LYS A 143 10.19 -21.09 7.75
C LYS A 143 9.99 -20.36 9.08
N VAL A 144 9.09 -20.86 9.91
CA VAL A 144 8.69 -20.20 11.16
C VAL A 144 9.89 -19.95 12.09
N ASP A 145 10.90 -20.82 12.05
CA ASP A 145 12.13 -20.67 12.83
C ASP A 145 13.16 -19.68 12.23
N GLY A 146 12.93 -19.20 11.01
CA GLY A 146 13.78 -18.27 10.26
C GLY A 146 14.94 -18.91 9.51
N THR A 147 15.05 -20.25 9.51
CA THR A 147 16.24 -20.95 8.97
C THR A 147 16.18 -21.20 7.47
N ASP A 148 15.07 -20.86 6.82
CA ASP A 148 14.88 -21.07 5.38
C ASP A 148 13.78 -20.15 4.83
N GLY A 149 13.80 -19.95 3.53
CA GLY A 149 12.82 -19.14 2.82
C GLY A 149 12.79 -19.44 1.33
N LEU A 150 11.64 -19.17 0.72
CA LEU A 150 11.40 -19.33 -0.71
C LEU A 150 10.61 -18.11 -1.20
N ILE A 151 11.14 -17.46 -2.22
CA ILE A 151 10.43 -16.42 -2.96
C ILE A 151 10.11 -16.97 -4.33
N ARG A 152 8.85 -16.89 -4.74
CA ARG A 152 8.45 -17.03 -6.13
C ARG A 152 7.86 -15.71 -6.60
N GLU A 153 8.37 -15.19 -7.68
CA GLU A 153 7.98 -13.90 -8.20
C GLU A 153 7.72 -13.99 -9.70
N ASP A 154 6.58 -13.47 -10.14
CA ASP A 154 6.21 -13.32 -11.54
C ASP A 154 6.20 -11.83 -11.87
N ARG A 155 7.12 -11.40 -12.74
CA ARG A 155 7.19 -10.05 -13.29
C ARG A 155 6.77 -10.09 -14.74
N ASP A 156 5.55 -9.64 -15.01
CA ASP A 156 4.99 -9.55 -16.37
C ASP A 156 5.15 -10.86 -17.19
N GLY A 157 4.89 -12.02 -16.56
CA GLY A 157 4.96 -13.35 -17.15
C GLY A 157 6.33 -14.04 -17.03
N LYS A 158 7.33 -13.36 -16.45
CA LYS A 158 8.64 -13.95 -16.15
C LYS A 158 8.67 -14.42 -14.71
N VAL A 159 8.63 -15.74 -14.53
CA VAL A 159 8.65 -16.37 -13.21
C VAL A 159 10.09 -16.67 -12.79
N GLU A 160 10.48 -16.16 -11.63
CA GLU A 160 11.72 -16.48 -10.94
C GLU A 160 11.41 -17.10 -9.58
N GLU A 161 12.20 -18.10 -9.18
CA GLU A 161 12.10 -18.75 -7.88
C GLU A 161 13.47 -18.77 -7.21
N ILE A 162 13.54 -18.29 -5.98
CA ILE A 162 14.77 -18.09 -5.23
C ILE A 162 14.58 -18.70 -3.83
N ARG A 163 15.40 -19.68 -3.49
CA ARG A 163 15.57 -20.15 -2.12
C ARG A 163 16.49 -19.17 -1.39
N THR A 164 16.00 -18.50 -0.37
CA THR A 164 16.80 -17.52 0.39
C THR A 164 17.69 -18.19 1.43
N GLY A 165 17.31 -19.39 1.89
CA GLY A 165 17.94 -20.01 3.05
C GLY A 165 17.81 -19.13 4.30
N ASP A 166 18.68 -19.37 5.28
CA ASP A 166 18.89 -18.45 6.40
C ASP A 166 19.73 -17.26 5.91
N ASN A 167 19.14 -16.07 5.95
CA ASN A 167 19.80 -14.81 5.61
C ASN A 167 19.87 -13.83 6.79
N SER A 168 19.67 -14.32 8.03
CA SER A 168 19.59 -13.49 9.23
C SER A 168 20.87 -12.73 9.56
N ASP A 169 22.03 -13.23 9.13
CA ASP A 169 23.32 -12.52 9.23
C ASP A 169 23.38 -11.27 8.32
N MET A 170 22.73 -11.32 7.15
CA MET A 170 22.69 -10.22 6.19
C MET A 170 21.52 -9.27 6.46
N PHE A 171 20.37 -9.83 6.84
CA PHE A 171 19.14 -9.11 7.14
C PHE A 171 18.61 -9.56 8.50
N PRO A 172 19.10 -8.96 9.60
CA PRO A 172 18.64 -9.32 10.94
C PRO A 172 17.12 -9.15 11.08
N PRO A 173 16.43 -10.08 11.77
CA PRO A 173 15.00 -9.97 12.01
C PRO A 173 14.62 -8.64 12.65
N SER A 174 13.68 -7.92 12.02
CA SER A 174 13.27 -6.56 12.40
C SER A 174 11.86 -6.26 11.89
N LEU A 175 11.27 -5.11 12.22
CA LEU A 175 9.96 -4.74 11.65
C LEU A 175 10.00 -4.54 10.11
N HIS A 176 11.18 -4.36 9.51
CA HIS A 176 11.38 -4.27 8.05
C HIS A 176 11.71 -5.61 7.39
N HIS A 177 12.30 -6.53 8.16
CA HIS A 177 12.59 -7.90 7.75
C HIS A 177 11.91 -8.85 8.74
N PRO A 178 10.57 -8.85 8.79
CA PRO A 178 9.85 -9.54 9.84
C PRO A 178 9.87 -11.04 9.58
N THR A 179 10.59 -11.78 10.43
CA THR A 179 10.43 -13.23 10.48
C THR A 179 9.22 -13.61 11.32
N TYR A 180 8.56 -14.73 11.04
CA TYR A 180 7.42 -15.16 11.88
C TYR A 180 7.81 -15.28 13.36
N ARG A 181 8.97 -15.86 13.67
CA ARG A 181 9.47 -15.95 15.06
C ARG A 181 9.68 -14.59 15.70
N TYR A 182 10.24 -13.62 14.96
CA TYR A 182 10.40 -12.26 15.44
C TYR A 182 9.04 -11.62 15.75
N LEU A 183 8.07 -11.74 14.83
CA LEU A 183 6.72 -11.24 15.05
C LEU A 183 6.03 -11.90 16.25
N ALA A 184 6.17 -13.21 16.41
CA ALA A 184 5.61 -13.93 17.55
C ALA A 184 6.24 -13.51 18.90
N GLY A 185 7.44 -12.93 18.89
CA GLY A 185 8.12 -12.39 20.07
C GLY A 185 7.76 -10.94 20.40
N LEU A 186 7.05 -10.22 19.52
CA LEU A 186 6.67 -8.83 19.77
C LEU A 186 5.60 -8.71 20.87
N PRO A 187 5.60 -7.60 21.63
CA PRO A 187 4.54 -7.34 22.61
C PRO A 187 3.19 -7.20 21.91
N THR A 188 2.15 -7.77 22.53
CA THR A 188 0.75 -7.62 22.10
C THR A 188 -0.01 -6.58 22.91
N ASP A 189 0.64 -5.97 23.91
CA ASP A 189 0.14 -4.75 24.55
C ASP A 189 0.30 -3.56 23.59
N PRO A 190 -0.79 -2.82 23.26
CA PRO A 190 -0.71 -1.73 22.28
C PRO A 190 0.25 -0.60 22.66
N ALA A 191 0.42 -0.27 23.95
CA ALA A 191 1.30 0.81 24.36
C ALA A 191 2.78 0.42 24.22
N ALA A 192 3.13 -0.79 24.65
CA ALA A 192 4.47 -1.33 24.46
C ALA A 192 4.81 -1.51 22.97
N LEU A 193 3.86 -2.02 22.18
CA LEU A 193 4.04 -2.20 20.73
C LEU A 193 4.20 -0.87 20.00
N ARG A 194 3.38 0.14 20.34
CA ARG A 194 3.54 1.51 19.81
C ARG A 194 4.93 2.05 20.10
N THR A 195 5.42 1.89 21.33
CA THR A 195 6.75 2.36 21.72
C THR A 195 7.84 1.73 20.84
N ALA A 196 7.77 0.41 20.61
CA ALA A 196 8.73 -0.29 19.74
C ALA A 196 8.68 0.19 18.28
N ILE A 197 7.48 0.34 17.72
CA ILE A 197 7.28 0.80 16.34
C ILE A 197 7.80 2.23 16.15
N TYR A 198 7.49 3.13 17.09
CA TYR A 198 7.91 4.53 16.99
C TYR A 198 9.40 4.72 17.19
N ALA A 199 10.04 3.92 18.05
CA ALA A 199 11.50 3.94 18.18
C ALA A 199 12.18 3.60 16.85
N GLN A 200 11.72 2.54 16.17
CA GLN A 200 12.26 2.17 14.87
C GLN A 200 11.95 3.21 13.79
N ALA A 201 10.72 3.74 13.74
CA ALA A 201 10.36 4.79 12.80
C ALA A 201 11.21 6.07 12.98
N GLN A 202 11.57 6.40 14.23
CA GLN A 202 12.49 7.51 14.53
C GLN A 202 13.89 7.26 14.00
N ASP A 203 14.44 6.05 14.21
CA ASP A 203 15.76 5.68 13.74
C ASP A 203 15.85 5.74 12.20
N GLU A 204 14.82 5.27 11.50
CA GLU A 204 14.74 5.32 10.04
C GLU A 204 14.69 6.75 9.51
N VAL A 205 13.79 7.58 10.05
CA VAL A 205 13.68 8.99 9.68
C VAL A 205 15.01 9.73 9.95
N ALA A 206 15.69 9.41 11.06
CA ALA A 206 17.00 9.96 11.35
C ALA A 206 18.06 9.53 10.32
N GLY A 207 18.03 8.26 9.89
CA GLY A 207 18.94 7.67 8.91
C GLY A 207 18.85 8.26 7.49
N MET A 208 17.71 8.84 7.11
CA MET A 208 17.51 9.43 5.77
C MET A 208 18.22 10.78 5.55
N GLY A 209 18.83 11.33 6.60
CA GLY A 209 19.51 12.61 6.56
C GLY A 209 18.58 13.82 6.41
N PRO A 210 19.14 15.05 6.33
CA PRO A 210 18.36 16.30 6.45
C PRO A 210 17.26 16.49 5.40
N ASN A 211 17.42 15.92 4.21
CA ASN A 211 16.43 16.04 3.13
C ASN A 211 15.27 15.06 3.32
N GLY A 212 15.53 13.82 3.78
CA GLY A 212 14.47 12.85 4.06
C GLY A 212 13.60 13.27 5.25
N GLN A 213 14.19 13.86 6.27
CA GLN A 213 13.47 14.41 7.44
C GLN A 213 12.50 15.55 7.09
N GLN A 214 12.62 16.17 5.92
CA GLN A 214 11.69 17.19 5.44
C GLN A 214 10.49 16.60 4.69
N LEU A 215 10.64 15.39 4.15
CA LEU A 215 9.65 14.73 3.30
C LEU A 215 8.79 13.74 4.09
N TYR A 216 9.38 13.06 5.08
CA TYR A 216 8.73 11.99 5.82
C TYR A 216 8.60 12.31 7.31
N THR A 217 7.50 11.86 7.91
CA THR A 217 7.24 11.98 9.35
C THR A 217 7.38 10.64 10.06
N VAL A 218 7.65 10.67 11.37
CA VAL A 218 7.67 9.45 12.19
C VAL A 218 6.32 8.73 12.17
N ASP A 219 5.21 9.49 12.20
CA ASP A 219 3.85 8.94 12.14
C ASP A 219 3.57 8.22 10.82
N GLN A 220 4.02 8.78 9.69
CA GLN A 220 3.91 8.13 8.38
C GLN A 220 4.67 6.80 8.34
N TRP A 221 5.92 6.80 8.81
CA TRP A 221 6.72 5.57 8.85
C TRP A 221 6.12 4.53 9.80
N ALA A 222 5.61 4.94 10.96
CA ALA A 222 4.90 4.06 11.86
C ALA A 222 3.65 3.44 11.19
N PHE A 223 2.88 4.24 10.46
CA PHE A 223 1.70 3.75 9.71
C PHE A 223 2.09 2.75 8.61
N GLN A 224 3.16 3.02 7.86
CA GLN A 224 3.68 2.11 6.83
C GLN A 224 4.19 0.79 7.40
N ILE A 225 4.94 0.84 8.50
CA ILE A 225 5.39 -0.37 9.22
C ILE A 225 4.17 -1.20 9.62
N ILE A 226 3.18 -0.59 10.27
CA ILE A 226 1.95 -1.27 10.67
C ILE A 226 1.26 -1.92 9.47
N GLY A 227 1.13 -1.18 8.36
CA GLY A 227 0.52 -1.66 7.10
C GLY A 227 1.21 -2.90 6.54
N GLY A 228 2.55 -2.92 6.52
CA GLY A 228 3.30 -4.11 6.10
C GLY A 228 3.08 -5.31 7.02
N LEU A 229 3.11 -5.08 8.33
CA LEU A 229 2.99 -6.16 9.32
C LEU A 229 1.61 -6.81 9.35
N VAL A 230 0.52 -6.04 9.20
CA VAL A 230 -0.84 -6.61 9.20
C VAL A 230 -1.16 -7.43 7.96
N GLN A 231 -0.48 -7.15 6.84
CA GLN A 231 -0.60 -7.89 5.58
C GLN A 231 0.17 -9.22 5.58
N SER A 232 1.18 -9.36 6.42
CA SER A 232 1.97 -10.59 6.59
C SER A 232 1.19 -11.72 7.28
N ALA A 233 1.82 -12.90 7.45
CA ALA A 233 1.30 -14.00 8.24
C ALA A 233 1.40 -13.79 9.77
N ALA A 234 1.55 -12.54 10.24
CA ALA A 234 1.65 -12.20 11.67
C ALA A 234 0.59 -12.89 12.55
N PRO A 235 0.92 -13.29 13.80
CA PRO A 235 -0.04 -13.88 14.72
C PRO A 235 -1.30 -13.02 14.92
N PRO A 236 -2.50 -13.61 15.06
CA PRO A 236 -3.75 -12.86 15.16
C PRO A 236 -3.78 -11.83 16.31
N ALA A 237 -3.22 -12.18 17.46
CA ALA A 237 -3.11 -11.28 18.62
C ALA A 237 -2.21 -10.07 18.33
N LEU A 238 -1.13 -10.26 17.58
CA LEU A 238 -0.26 -9.17 17.14
C LEU A 238 -0.98 -8.27 16.13
N LYS A 239 -1.68 -8.84 15.13
CA LYS A 239 -2.50 -8.05 14.19
C LYS A 239 -3.54 -7.19 14.92
N ALA A 240 -4.21 -7.76 15.93
CA ALA A 240 -5.15 -7.00 16.75
C ALA A 240 -4.48 -5.83 17.49
N ALA A 241 -3.28 -6.04 18.04
CA ALA A 241 -2.50 -4.98 18.68
C ALA A 241 -2.05 -3.91 17.67
N LEU A 242 -1.57 -4.31 16.49
CA LEU A 242 -1.17 -3.42 15.40
C LEU A 242 -2.30 -2.49 14.97
N TYR A 243 -3.53 -3.00 14.79
CA TYR A 243 -4.67 -2.15 14.47
C TYR A 243 -5.04 -1.18 15.60
N ARG A 244 -4.90 -1.59 16.87
CA ARG A 244 -5.07 -0.67 18.00
C ARG A 244 -4.00 0.42 18.03
N VAL A 245 -2.75 0.10 17.67
CA VAL A 245 -1.69 1.10 17.52
C VAL A 245 -2.01 2.04 16.35
N ALA A 246 -2.44 1.51 15.21
CA ALA A 246 -2.84 2.30 14.04
C ALA A 246 -3.90 3.34 14.40
N ALA A 247 -4.86 2.99 15.26
CA ALA A 247 -5.93 3.88 15.68
C ALA A 247 -5.46 5.07 16.54
N THR A 248 -4.21 5.03 17.01
CA THR A 248 -3.56 6.10 17.78
C THR A 248 -2.57 6.91 16.96
N VAL A 249 -2.36 6.56 15.68
CA VAL A 249 -1.55 7.37 14.76
C VAL A 249 -2.34 8.64 14.45
N PRO A 250 -1.75 9.85 14.60
CA PRO A 250 -2.38 11.10 14.18
C PRO A 250 -2.76 11.11 12.70
N ASP A 251 -3.68 11.98 12.33
CA ASP A 251 -4.00 12.31 10.93
C ASP A 251 -4.40 11.11 10.03
N VAL A 252 -5.05 10.10 10.63
CA VAL A 252 -5.68 9.00 9.89
C VAL A 252 -7.08 9.37 9.41
N GLU A 253 -7.37 9.08 8.14
CA GLU A 253 -8.62 9.44 7.47
C GLU A 253 -9.39 8.20 7.01
N TYR A 254 -10.72 8.25 7.09
CA TYR A 254 -11.57 7.19 6.57
C TYR A 254 -11.76 7.33 5.07
N VAL A 255 -11.69 6.21 4.35
CA VAL A 255 -11.94 6.14 2.90
C VAL A 255 -13.12 5.18 2.68
N ASP A 256 -14.25 5.70 2.20
CA ASP A 256 -15.48 4.92 2.05
C ASP A 256 -15.45 3.95 0.86
N ASP A 257 -14.66 4.25 -0.18
CA ASP A 257 -14.45 3.34 -1.30
C ASP A 257 -13.03 3.49 -1.85
N THR A 258 -12.39 2.34 -2.04
CA THR A 258 -11.05 2.23 -2.62
C THR A 258 -10.89 0.85 -3.21
N THR A 259 -9.93 0.69 -4.12
CA THR A 259 -9.69 -0.56 -4.84
C THR A 259 -8.25 -1.01 -4.62
N ASP A 260 -8.05 -2.32 -4.41
CA ASP A 260 -6.72 -2.91 -4.36
C ASP A 260 -6.17 -3.26 -5.75
N ALA A 261 -4.93 -3.75 -5.82
CA ALA A 261 -4.29 -4.12 -7.08
C ALA A 261 -4.98 -5.27 -7.83
N ALA A 262 -5.87 -6.03 -7.17
CA ALA A 262 -6.65 -7.10 -7.79
C ALA A 262 -8.02 -6.62 -8.28
N GLY A 263 -8.34 -5.32 -8.18
CA GLY A 263 -9.61 -4.75 -8.59
C GLY A 263 -10.74 -4.95 -7.57
N ARG A 264 -10.44 -5.37 -6.34
CA ARG A 264 -11.46 -5.61 -5.30
C ARG A 264 -11.77 -4.30 -4.58
N HIS A 265 -13.05 -3.99 -4.44
CA HIS A 265 -13.52 -2.82 -3.68
C HIS A 265 -13.51 -3.08 -2.19
N GLY A 266 -13.06 -2.08 -1.42
CA GLY A 266 -13.01 -2.11 0.03
C GLY A 266 -13.23 -0.74 0.66
N ILE A 267 -13.11 -0.70 1.97
CA ILE A 267 -13.04 0.52 2.78
C ILE A 267 -11.61 0.71 3.27
N GLY A 268 -11.17 1.94 3.50
CA GLY A 268 -9.78 2.23 3.78
C GLY A 268 -9.54 3.11 4.98
N VAL A 269 -8.31 3.04 5.49
CA VAL A 269 -7.73 4.07 6.34
C VAL A 269 -6.55 4.67 5.60
N ALA A 270 -6.62 5.97 5.32
CA ALA A 270 -5.54 6.72 4.71
C ALA A 270 -4.69 7.41 5.78
N HIS A 271 -3.40 7.55 5.49
CA HIS A 271 -2.51 8.48 6.17
C HIS A 271 -1.79 9.30 5.09
N SER A 272 -1.90 10.62 5.18
CA SER A 272 -1.35 11.56 4.21
C SER A 272 -0.27 12.42 4.87
N VAL A 273 0.74 12.84 4.11
CA VAL A 273 1.75 13.78 4.63
C VAL A 273 1.60 15.14 3.99
N ASN A 274 1.24 16.12 4.82
CA ASN A 274 1.00 17.51 4.41
C ASN A 274 2.20 18.18 3.71
N ASN A 275 3.42 17.77 4.03
CA ASN A 275 4.64 18.36 3.45
C ASN A 275 5.10 17.68 2.16
N GLY A 276 4.74 16.42 1.97
CA GLY A 276 5.11 15.59 0.84
C GLY A 276 4.06 15.65 -0.25
N GLY A 277 2.81 15.30 0.08
CA GLY A 277 1.81 14.86 -0.87
C GLY A 277 1.75 13.34 -1.01
N ASP A 278 2.58 12.61 -0.25
CA ASP A 278 2.51 11.16 -0.16
C ASP A 278 1.26 10.73 0.62
N ARG A 279 0.59 9.70 0.12
CA ARG A 279 -0.62 9.14 0.70
C ARG A 279 -0.56 7.63 0.66
N THR A 280 -0.82 6.99 1.78
CA THR A 280 -0.96 5.52 1.86
C THR A 280 -2.34 5.19 2.39
N VAL A 281 -3.04 4.26 1.72
CA VAL A 281 -4.34 3.74 2.11
C VAL A 281 -4.17 2.26 2.44
N LEU A 282 -4.50 1.88 3.68
CA LEU A 282 -4.67 0.49 4.08
C LEU A 282 -6.10 0.05 3.75
N ILE A 283 -6.26 -0.97 2.93
CA ILE A 283 -7.55 -1.37 2.35
C ILE A 283 -8.09 -2.60 3.07
N PHE A 284 -9.36 -2.57 3.45
CA PHE A 284 -10.05 -3.60 4.21
C PHE A 284 -11.29 -4.11 3.48
N ASP A 285 -11.54 -5.40 3.63
CA ASP A 285 -12.79 -6.02 3.22
C ASP A 285 -13.95 -5.42 4.04
N ARG A 286 -15.00 -4.99 3.34
CA ARG A 286 -16.11 -4.23 3.94
C ARG A 286 -16.93 -5.05 4.96
N THR A 287 -16.89 -6.38 4.86
CA THR A 287 -17.70 -7.29 5.68
C THR A 287 -16.90 -7.89 6.84
N THR A 288 -15.66 -8.29 6.56
CA THR A 288 -14.82 -9.06 7.48
C THR A 288 -13.76 -8.19 8.17
N TYR A 289 -13.55 -6.96 7.71
CA TYR A 289 -12.48 -6.06 8.17
C TYR A 289 -11.07 -6.67 8.09
N ARG A 290 -10.89 -7.68 7.25
CA ARG A 290 -9.56 -8.22 6.94
C ARG A 290 -8.87 -7.28 5.97
N VAL A 291 -7.58 -7.00 6.21
CA VAL A 291 -6.77 -6.26 5.25
C VAL A 291 -6.71 -7.03 3.92
N MET A 292 -6.96 -6.32 2.83
CA MET A 292 -6.93 -6.83 1.46
C MET A 292 -5.72 -6.34 0.69
N GLY A 293 -5.08 -5.25 1.12
CA GLY A 293 -4.02 -4.63 0.35
C GLY A 293 -3.74 -3.19 0.77
N THR A 294 -3.00 -2.49 -0.07
CA THR A 294 -2.70 -1.06 0.07
C THR A 294 -2.85 -0.33 -1.26
N ALA A 295 -3.00 0.98 -1.18
CA ALA A 295 -2.79 1.89 -2.31
C ALA A 295 -1.92 3.05 -1.85
N GLY A 296 -0.89 3.37 -2.60
CA GLY A 296 0.06 4.44 -2.38
C GLY A 296 0.05 5.43 -3.54
N GLU A 297 0.15 6.70 -3.20
CA GLU A 297 0.49 7.78 -4.13
C GLU A 297 1.65 8.57 -3.52
N VAL A 298 2.67 8.83 -4.31
CA VAL A 298 3.84 9.63 -3.94
C VAL A 298 3.68 11.00 -4.57
N HIS A 299 4.17 12.03 -3.92
CA HIS A 299 4.06 13.45 -4.30
C HIS A 299 4.47 13.81 -5.73
N ASP A 300 5.34 13.01 -6.35
CA ASP A 300 5.78 13.15 -7.73
C ASP A 300 4.84 12.49 -8.76
N GLY A 301 3.71 11.94 -8.31
CA GLY A 301 2.66 11.34 -9.12
C GLY A 301 2.84 9.84 -9.38
N ARG A 302 3.87 9.21 -8.81
CA ARG A 302 4.01 7.76 -8.84
C ARG A 302 2.97 7.11 -7.94
N THR A 303 2.43 5.97 -8.38
CA THR A 303 1.48 5.20 -7.59
C THR A 303 1.91 3.76 -7.47
N ASP A 304 1.56 3.15 -6.35
CA ASP A 304 1.65 1.72 -6.13
C ASP A 304 0.34 1.22 -5.54
N SER A 305 -0.02 -0.01 -5.83
CA SER A 305 -1.11 -0.68 -5.12
C SER A 305 -0.72 -2.13 -4.93
N GLU A 306 -1.11 -2.70 -3.81
CA GLU A 306 -0.94 -4.11 -3.48
C GLU A 306 -2.29 -4.73 -3.16
N ALA A 307 -2.45 -6.01 -3.52
CA ALA A 307 -3.54 -6.85 -3.07
C ALA A 307 -2.97 -8.14 -2.48
N VAL A 308 -3.22 -8.36 -1.20
CA VAL A 308 -2.98 -9.63 -0.50
C VAL A 308 -4.02 -10.65 -0.99
N LEU A 309 -3.52 -11.70 -1.62
CA LEU A 309 -4.33 -12.77 -2.20
C LEU A 309 -4.56 -13.90 -1.21
N ALA A 310 -3.53 -14.23 -0.43
CA ALA A 310 -3.59 -15.24 0.61
C ALA A 310 -2.47 -15.04 1.62
N THR A 311 -2.73 -15.38 2.88
CA THR A 311 -1.72 -15.38 3.96
C THR A 311 -2.11 -16.42 5.01
N GLY A 312 -1.12 -17.06 5.63
CA GLY A 312 -1.35 -18.08 6.65
C GLY A 312 -0.10 -18.87 6.98
N LEU A 313 -0.26 -19.90 7.82
CA LEU A 313 0.76 -20.92 8.03
C LEU A 313 0.45 -22.14 7.17
N VAL A 314 1.49 -22.78 6.64
CA VAL A 314 1.43 -24.00 5.82
C VAL A 314 2.51 -24.99 6.28
N GLU A 315 2.36 -26.27 5.97
CA GLU A 315 3.29 -27.32 6.43
C GLU A 315 4.63 -27.27 5.70
N GLU A 316 4.63 -26.91 4.41
CA GLU A 316 5.84 -26.92 3.57
C GLU A 316 5.90 -25.72 2.62
N ALA A 317 7.13 -25.30 2.27
CA ALA A 317 7.35 -24.31 1.23
C ALA A 317 6.75 -24.78 -0.12
N GLY A 318 6.08 -23.86 -0.82
CA GLY A 318 5.41 -24.14 -2.09
C GLY A 318 3.93 -24.49 -1.97
N GLN A 319 3.43 -24.77 -0.76
CA GLN A 319 2.00 -24.98 -0.50
C GLN A 319 1.23 -23.65 -0.42
N THR A 320 -0.09 -23.70 -0.60
CA THR A 320 -0.99 -22.56 -0.35
C THR A 320 -1.97 -22.93 0.77
N PRO A 321 -2.37 -21.99 1.65
CA PRO A 321 -3.35 -22.21 2.71
C PRO A 321 -4.73 -22.65 2.18
#